data_AF-A0A960JYV9-F1
#
_entry.id   AF-A0A960JYV9-F1
#
_cell.length_a   1.000
_cell.length_b   1.000
_cell.length_c   1.000
_cell.angle_alpha   90.00
_cell.angle_beta   90.00
_cell.angle_gamma   90.00
#
_symmetry.space_group_name_H-M   'P 1'
#
loop_
_entity.id
_entity.type
_entity.pdbx_description
1 polymer ?
#
loop_
_entity_poly.entity_id
_entity_poly.type
_entity_poly.pdbx_seq_one_letter_code
_entity_poly.pdbx_strand_id
1 'polypeptide(L)' 'MEPSQEDIDFTAWPREASEAAGLMLVDHVILDGTKEWCWMRREGHL' A
#
# COMPACT_ATOMS: atom_id res chain seq x y z
N MET A 1 -9.54 7.33 -7.51
CA MET A 1 -9.03 6.11 -8.21
C MET A 1 -9.07 4.95 -7.24
N GLU A 2 -9.36 3.74 -7.71
CA GLU A 2 -9.28 2.50 -6.91
C GLU A 2 -7.94 1.78 -7.19
N PRO A 3 -7.32 1.11 -6.19
CA PRO A 3 -6.11 0.34 -6.41
C PRO A 3 -6.38 -0.91 -7.26
N SER A 4 -5.40 -1.34 -8.05
CA SER A 4 -5.50 -2.60 -8.80
C SER A 4 -5.25 -3.81 -7.88
N GLN A 5 -5.63 -5.01 -8.33
CA GLN A 5 -5.29 -6.24 -7.60
C GLN A 5 -3.77 -6.42 -7.47
N GLU A 6 -3.00 -6.00 -8.48
CA GLU A 6 -1.54 -6.05 -8.45
C GLU A 6 -0.98 -5.14 -7.34
N ASP A 7 -1.55 -3.95 -7.14
CA ASP A 7 -1.15 -3.05 -6.05
C ASP A 7 -1.45 -3.66 -4.68
N ILE A 8 -2.63 -4.30 -4.53
CA ILE A 8 -3.03 -5.00 -3.30
C ILE A 8 -2.07 -6.15 -3.01
N ASP A 9 -1.81 -7.00 -4.01
CA ASP A 9 -0.92 -8.15 -3.87
C ASP A 9 0.51 -7.70 -3.57
N PHE A 10 0.98 -6.63 -4.21
CA PHE A 10 2.29 -6.04 -3.94
C PHE A 10 2.41 -5.50 -2.52
N THR A 11 1.33 -4.97 -1.94
CA THR A 11 1.31 -4.39 -0.57
C THR A 11 1.63 -5.44 0.51
N ALA A 12 1.35 -6.72 0.26
CA ALA A 12 1.59 -7.78 1.23
C ALA A 12 3.09 -8.00 1.54
N TRP A 13 3.94 -8.01 0.52
CA TRP A 13 5.38 -8.23 0.68
C TRP A 13 6.10 -7.21 1.57
N PRO A 14 6.00 -5.88 1.36
CA PRO A 14 6.63 -4.89 2.21
C PRO A 14 6.02 -4.83 3.61
N ARG A 15 4.73 -5.20 3.78
CA ARG A 15 4.10 -5.35 5.10
C ARG A 15 4.79 -6.45 5.90
N GLU A 16 4.89 -7.64 5.35
CA GLU A 16 5.54 -8.80 5.98
C GLU A 16 7.03 -8.54 6.25
N ALA A 17 7.74 -7.93 5.30
CA ALA A 17 9.15 -7.58 5.46
C ALA A 17 9.37 -6.55 6.59
N SER A 18 8.47 -5.57 6.71
CA SER A 18 8.52 -4.58 7.80
C SER A 18 8.26 -5.24 9.15
N GLU A 19 7.23 -6.09 9.24
CA GLU A 19 6.90 -6.84 10.47
C GLU A 19 8.08 -7.71 10.94
N ALA A 20 8.73 -8.42 10.01
CA ALA A 20 9.91 -9.23 10.31
C ALA A 20 11.12 -8.42 10.82
N ALA A 21 11.21 -7.15 10.41
CA ALA A 21 12.24 -6.22 10.87
C ALA A 21 11.88 -5.48 12.18
N GLY A 22 10.72 -5.76 12.77
CA GLY A 22 10.21 -5.00 13.93
C GLY A 22 9.79 -3.57 13.58
N LEU A 23 9.45 -3.33 12.32
CA LEU A 23 8.97 -2.05 11.79
C LEU A 23 7.47 -2.14 11.44
N MET A 24 6.85 -0.98 11.23
CA MET A 24 5.47 -0.87 10.77
C MET A 24 5.44 -0.22 9.39
N LEU A 25 4.80 -0.88 8.43
CA LEU A 25 4.43 -0.23 7.17
C LEU A 25 3.27 0.74 7.46
N VAL A 26 3.58 2.04 7.51
CA VAL A 26 2.60 3.08 7.86
C VAL A 26 1.49 3.15 6.81
N ASP A 27 1.87 3.23 5.53
CA ASP A 27 0.95 3.22 4.41
C ASP A 27 1.67 2.77 3.12
N HIS A 28 0.90 2.37 2.13
CA HIS A 28 1.32 2.27 0.74
C HIS A 28 0.46 3.24 -0.06
N VAL A 29 1.07 4.17 -0.78
CA VAL A 29 0.35 5.26 -1.45
C VAL A 29 0.64 5.24 -2.93
N ILE A 30 -0.41 5.10 -3.73
CA ILE A 30 -0.33 5.11 -5.18
C ILE A 30 -0.59 6.54 -5.66
N LEU A 31 0.33 7.08 -6.44
CA LEU A 31 0.11 8.31 -7.21
C LEU A 31 -0.11 7.95 -8.67
N ASP A 32 -1.17 8.49 -9.28
CA ASP A 32 -1.25 8.50 -10.75
C ASP A 32 -0.54 9.71 -11.36
N GLY A 33 -0.47 9.71 -12.69
CA GLY A 33 0.00 10.84 -13.48
C GLY A 33 -0.86 12.10 -13.38
N THR A 34 -2.02 12.05 -12.70
CA THR A 34 -2.90 13.20 -12.47
C THR A 34 -2.69 13.83 -11.08
N LYS A 35 -1.78 13.28 -10.28
CA LYS A 35 -1.47 13.68 -8.89
C LYS A 35 -2.58 13.35 -7.90
N GLU A 36 -3.46 12.40 -8.22
CA GLU A 36 -4.39 11.82 -7.26
C GLU A 36 -3.67 10.78 -6.38
N TRP A 37 -4.07 10.71 -5.12
CA TRP A 37 -3.45 9.86 -4.09
C TRP A 37 -4.46 8.78 -3.69
N CYS A 38 -4.08 7.51 -3.79
CA CYS A 38 -4.82 6.38 -3.24
C CYS A 38 -4.05 5.81 -2.04
N TRP A 39 -4.65 5.90 -0.85
CA TRP A 39 -4.02 5.51 0.42
C TRP A 39 -4.49 4.12 0.84
N MET A 40 -3.67 3.09 0.65
CA MET A 40 -4.07 1.68 0.81
C MET A 40 -4.65 1.37 2.19
N ARG A 41 -4.15 2.01 3.27
CA ARG A 41 -4.74 1.86 4.62
C ARG A 41 -6.17 2.41 4.71
N ARG A 42 -6.44 3.56 4.10
CA ARG A 42 -7.78 4.19 4.13
C ARG A 42 -8.79 3.39 3.32
N GLU A 43 -8.32 2.77 2.24
CA GLU A 43 -9.10 1.87 1.39
C GLU A 43 -9.26 0.45 1.99
N GLY A 44 -8.59 0.14 3.11
CA GLY A 44 -8.71 -1.15 3.80
C GLY A 44 -7.87 -2.28 3.19
N HIS A 45 -6.84 -1.94 2.42
CA HIS A 45 -5.93 -2.90 1.76
C HIS A 45 -4.56 -3.03 2.45
N LEU A 46 -4.33 -2.31 3.55
CA LEU A 46 -3.15 -2.39 4.43
C LEU A 46 -3.55 -2.40 5.90
#